data_AF-A0A6J1W8H0-F1
#
_entry.id   AF-A0A6J1W8H0-F1
#
_cell.length_a   1.000
_cell.length_b   1.000
_cell.length_c   1.000
_cell.angle_alpha   90.00
_cell.angle_beta   90.00
_cell.angle_gamma   90.00
#
_symmetry.space_group_name_H-M   'P 1'
#
loop_
_entity.id
_entity.type
_entity.pdbx_description
1 polymer ?
#
loop_
_entity_poly.entity_id
_entity_poly.type
_entity_poly.pdbx_seq_one_letter_code
_entity_poly.pdbx_strand_id
1 'polypeptide(L)'
;METRTLIILLLTTVAYARISVMYAHDRSSDIIAEQCFNEMYPETKRVEIQESDEPCLIFCVLNKFGIISSNGMINLEVYRKRVKMAHQLDQRRLVSDFGNACMKTAEATQHKQDVCKKAKVFNDCTHLYKIVLK
;
A
#
# COMPACT_ATOMS: atom_id res chain seq x y z
N MET A 1 -32.15 38.92 31.39
CA MET A 1 -30.84 38.24 31.38
C MET A 1 -31.07 36.80 30.96
N GLU A 2 -30.89 36.46 29.69
CA GLU A 2 -30.75 35.06 29.26
C GLU A 2 -29.77 35.00 28.09
N THR A 3 -28.53 34.67 28.42
CA THR A 3 -27.44 34.46 27.46
C THR A 3 -27.58 33.05 26.90
N ARG A 4 -28.11 32.92 25.68
CA ARG A 4 -28.14 31.63 24.98
C ARG A 4 -26.75 31.33 24.43
N THR A 5 -25.96 30.59 25.21
CA THR A 5 -24.67 30.05 24.78
C THR A 5 -24.89 28.95 23.76
N LEU A 6 -24.66 29.25 22.48
CA LEU A 6 -24.57 28.28 21.40
C LEU A 6 -23.25 27.48 21.55
N ILE A 7 -23.34 26.26 22.06
CA ILE A 7 -22.23 25.31 22.05
C ILE A 7 -22.13 24.74 20.63
N ILE A 8 -21.21 25.29 19.83
CA ILE A 8 -20.82 24.69 18.55
C ILE A 8 -19.93 23.49 18.87
N LEU A 9 -20.52 22.29 18.83
CA LEU A 9 -19.77 21.03 18.91
C LEU A 9 -19.02 20.86 17.57
N LEU A 10 -17.76 21.30 17.53
CA LEU A 10 -16.83 20.95 16.46
C LEU A 10 -16.57 19.44 16.54
N LEU A 11 -17.32 18.67 15.75
CA LEU A 11 -16.98 17.29 15.41
C LEU A 11 -15.67 17.32 14.63
N THR A 12 -14.53 17.31 15.34
CA THR A 12 -13.25 16.97 14.73
C THR A 12 -13.32 15.50 14.41
N THR A 13 -13.77 15.16 13.20
CA THR A 13 -13.53 13.85 12.61
C THR A 13 -12.02 13.71 12.51
N VAL A 14 -11.42 13.07 13.50
CA VAL A 14 -10.01 12.70 13.41
C VAL A 14 -9.98 11.62 12.34
N ALA A 15 -9.52 11.98 11.14
CA ALA A 15 -9.24 11.02 10.09
C ALA A 15 -8.11 10.12 10.61
N TYR A 16 -8.46 8.91 11.03
CA TYR A 16 -7.51 7.89 11.42
C TYR A 16 -7.24 7.03 10.20
N ALA A 17 -6.05 7.17 9.64
CA ALA A 17 -5.62 6.34 8.53
C ALA A 17 -5.64 4.86 8.95
N ARG A 18 -6.56 4.09 8.38
CA ARG A 18 -6.55 2.62 8.49
C ARG A 18 -6.34 2.02 7.12
N ILE A 19 -5.12 1.57 6.86
CA ILE A 19 -4.81 0.77 5.66
C ILE A 19 -5.50 -0.58 5.79
N SER A 20 -6.36 -0.92 4.84
CA SER A 20 -6.92 -2.26 4.71
C SER A 20 -6.31 -2.95 3.49
N VAL A 21 -5.46 -3.95 3.71
CA VAL A 21 -4.84 -4.74 2.64
C VAL A 21 -5.85 -5.78 2.12
N MET A 22 -6.23 -5.69 0.85
CA MET A 22 -7.32 -6.51 0.29
C MET A 22 -6.97 -7.93 -0.14
N TYR A 23 -5.73 -8.23 -0.53
CA TYR A 23 -5.43 -9.51 -1.22
C TYR A 23 -4.67 -10.54 -0.39
N ALA A 24 -4.37 -10.20 0.85
CA ALA A 24 -3.97 -11.15 1.86
C ALA A 24 -4.43 -10.56 3.19
N HIS A 25 -5.53 -11.08 3.74
CA HIS A 25 -5.79 -10.95 5.18
C HIS A 25 -4.75 -11.79 5.93
N ASP A 26 -3.48 -11.45 5.72
CA ASP A 26 -2.34 -11.99 6.42
C ASP A 26 -1.86 -10.87 7.35
N ARG A 27 -1.72 -11.22 8.62
CA ARG A 27 -1.32 -10.29 9.68
C ARG A 27 0.02 -9.59 9.40
N SER A 28 0.89 -10.20 8.59
CA SER A 28 2.18 -9.60 8.24
C SER A 28 2.01 -8.41 7.30
N SER A 29 1.09 -8.49 6.34
CA SER A 29 0.75 -7.40 5.42
C SER A 29 0.20 -6.18 6.17
N ASP A 30 -0.67 -6.40 7.17
CA ASP A 30 -1.20 -5.32 8.01
C ASP A 30 -0.11 -4.65 8.85
N ILE A 31 0.76 -5.43 9.52
CA ILE A 31 1.87 -4.90 10.33
C ILE A 31 2.84 -4.08 9.48
N ILE A 32 3.22 -4.59 8.30
CA ILE A 32 4.16 -3.90 7.42
C ILE A 32 3.53 -2.62 6.83
N ALA A 33 2.24 -2.65 6.50
CA ALA A 33 1.52 -1.46 6.05
C ALA A 33 1.49 -0.37 7.13
N GLU A 34 1.20 -0.73 8.39
CA GLU A 34 1.23 0.18 9.53
C GLU A 34 2.63 0.77 9.77
N GLN A 35 3.68 -0.05 9.68
CA GLN A 35 5.06 0.44 9.78
C GLN A 35 5.39 1.46 8.69
N CYS A 36 5.06 1.14 7.44
CA CYS A 36 5.27 2.07 6.31
C CYS A 36 4.50 3.37 6.47
N PHE A 37 3.28 3.28 7.00
CA PHE A 37 2.47 4.44 7.30
C PHE A 37 3.15 5.33 8.34
N ASN A 38 3.56 4.77 9.48
CA ASN A 38 4.20 5.50 10.57
C ASN A 38 5.57 6.09 10.15
N GLU A 39 6.29 5.43 9.25
CA GLU A 39 7.54 5.95 8.66
C GLU A 39 7.30 7.17 7.77
N MET A 40 6.21 7.18 6.99
CA MET A 40 5.85 8.30 6.12
C MET A 40 5.17 9.45 6.87
N TYR A 41 4.41 9.14 7.93
CA TYR A 41 3.57 10.09 8.68
C TYR A 41 3.77 9.93 10.19
N PRO A 42 4.90 10.41 10.76
CA PRO A 42 5.12 10.36 12.19
C PRO A 42 4.05 11.16 12.95
N GLU A 43 3.59 10.62 14.08
CA GLU A 43 2.43 11.08 14.88
C GLU A 43 2.45 12.58 15.28
N THR A 44 3.60 13.24 15.17
CA THR A 44 3.76 14.68 15.47
C THR A 44 3.19 15.60 14.39
N LYS A 45 2.78 15.07 13.23
CA LYS A 45 2.16 15.84 12.16
C LYS A 45 0.74 15.33 11.90
N ARG A 46 -0.26 16.20 12.08
CA ARG A 46 -1.57 16.00 11.46
C ARG A 46 -1.39 16.12 9.95
N VAL A 47 -1.32 14.99 9.25
CA VAL A 47 -1.17 14.97 7.80
C VAL A 47 -2.44 14.42 7.18
N GLU A 48 -3.04 15.22 6.30
CA GLU A 48 -4.07 14.73 5.38
C GLU A 48 -3.37 13.93 4.28
N ILE A 49 -3.66 12.63 4.22
CA ILE A 49 -3.04 11.73 3.24
C ILE A 49 -3.67 12.01 1.89
N GLN A 50 -2.82 12.28 0.90
CA GLN A 50 -3.28 12.53 -0.46
C GLN A 50 -3.18 11.25 -1.29
N GLU A 51 -4.01 11.13 -2.32
CA GLU A 51 -3.92 10.03 -3.28
C GLU A 51 -2.52 9.94 -3.93
N SER A 52 -1.81 11.08 -4.02
CA SER A 52 -0.42 11.14 -4.51
C SER A 52 0.57 10.36 -3.66
N ASP A 53 0.23 10.00 -2.43
CA ASP A 53 1.11 9.33 -1.49
C ASP A 53 1.05 7.80 -1.62
N GLU A 54 -0.05 7.30 -2.20
CA GLU A 54 -0.28 5.87 -2.45
C GLU A 54 0.92 5.16 -3.11
N PRO A 55 1.59 5.70 -4.14
CA PRO A 55 2.70 5.03 -4.80
C PRO A 55 3.87 4.74 -3.86
N CYS A 56 4.22 5.69 -2.98
CA CYS A 56 5.35 5.50 -2.07
C CYS A 56 5.00 4.60 -0.88
N LEU A 57 3.73 4.61 -0.44
CA LEU A 57 3.25 3.67 0.56
C LEU A 57 3.28 2.23 0.01
N ILE A 58 2.83 2.01 -1.23
CA ILE A 58 2.97 0.73 -1.94
C ILE A 58 4.44 0.32 -2.08
N PHE A 59 5.31 1.25 -2.49
CA PHE A 59 6.75 0.97 -2.60
C PHE A 59 7.35 0.50 -1.28
N CYS A 60 7.06 1.19 -0.18
CA CYS A 60 7.55 0.82 1.14
C CYS A 60 7.13 -0.62 1.50
N VAL A 61 5.87 -0.97 1.29
CA VAL A 61 5.34 -2.31 1.57
C VAL A 61 6.04 -3.36 0.71
N LEU A 62 6.12 -3.15 -0.61
CA LEU A 62 6.81 -4.06 -1.52
C LEU A 62 8.31 -4.19 -1.18
N ASN A 63 8.92 -3.12 -0.69
CA ASN A 63 10.33 -3.09 -0.34
C ASN A 63 10.63 -3.87 0.94
N LYS A 64 9.82 -3.69 1.99
CA LYS A 64 9.93 -4.47 3.24
C LYS A 64 9.68 -5.96 3.02
N PHE A 65 8.85 -6.32 2.05
CA PHE A 65 8.68 -7.72 1.65
C PHE A 65 9.76 -8.25 0.70
N GLY A 66 10.70 -7.42 0.25
CA GLY A 66 11.75 -7.81 -0.68
C GLY A 66 11.27 -8.09 -2.10
N ILE A 67 10.05 -7.66 -2.44
CA ILE A 67 9.50 -7.78 -3.81
C ILE A 67 10.12 -6.73 -4.72
N ILE A 68 10.41 -5.54 -4.20
CA ILE A 68 11.15 -4.50 -4.93
C ILE A 68 12.33 -4.02 -4.08
N SER A 69 13.50 -3.84 -4.68
CA SER A 69 14.65 -3.25 -3.99
C SER A 69 14.56 -1.72 -3.95
N SER A 70 15.44 -1.10 -3.16
CA SER A 70 15.52 0.37 -3.04
C SER A 70 15.87 1.07 -4.36
N ASN A 71 16.55 0.38 -5.28
CA ASN A 71 16.82 0.86 -6.64
C ASN A 71 15.77 0.42 -7.67
N GLY A 72 14.62 -0.12 -7.25
CA GLY A 72 13.50 -0.44 -8.12
C GLY A 72 13.63 -1.75 -8.92
N MET A 73 14.53 -2.67 -8.55
CA MET A 73 14.60 -4.01 -9.16
C MET A 73 13.53 -4.92 -8.54
N ILE A 74 12.76 -5.61 -9.38
CA ILE A 74 11.66 -6.47 -8.94
C ILE A 74 12.16 -7.90 -8.79
N ASN A 75 11.98 -8.49 -7.61
CA ASN A 75 12.28 -9.88 -7.34
C ASN A 75 11.03 -10.75 -7.53
N LEU A 76 10.91 -11.34 -8.72
CA LEU A 76 9.77 -12.19 -9.07
C LEU A 76 9.70 -13.49 -8.27
N GLU A 77 10.82 -13.99 -7.74
CA GLU A 77 10.80 -15.19 -6.90
C GLU A 77 10.11 -14.90 -5.57
N VAL A 78 10.44 -13.77 -4.94
CA VAL A 78 9.82 -13.31 -3.69
C VAL A 78 8.34 -12.99 -3.90
N TYR A 79 8.00 -12.30 -4.99
CA TYR A 79 6.61 -12.07 -5.40
C TYR A 79 5.83 -13.39 -5.49
N ARG A 80 6.31 -14.38 -6.26
CA ARG A 80 5.64 -15.68 -6.42
C ARG A 80 5.49 -16.43 -5.11
N LYS A 81 6.51 -16.41 -4.26
CA LYS A 81 6.45 -17.01 -2.91
C LYS A 81 5.32 -16.38 -2.10
N ARG A 82 5.20 -15.05 -2.12
CA ARG A 82 4.18 -14.33 -1.38
C ARG A 82 2.77 -14.56 -1.92
N VAL A 83 2.60 -14.54 -3.24
CA VAL A 83 1.34 -14.90 -3.91
C VAL A 83 0.91 -16.31 -3.51
N LYS A 84 1.82 -17.30 -3.51
CA LYS A 84 1.52 -18.66 -3.06
C LYS A 84 1.09 -18.72 -1.60
N MET A 85 1.75 -18.00 -0.70
CA MET A 85 1.39 -17.95 0.72
C MET A 85 0.00 -17.32 0.94
N ALA A 86 -0.32 -16.24 0.24
CA ALA A 86 -1.63 -15.61 0.30
C ALA A 86 -2.73 -16.53 -0.23
N HIS A 87 -2.47 -17.27 -1.32
CA HIS A 87 -3.44 -18.20 -1.91
C HIS A 87 -3.58 -19.55 -1.21
N GLN A 88 -2.63 -19.97 -0.37
CA GLN A 88 -2.87 -21.11 0.53
C GLN A 88 -4.08 -20.87 1.46
N LEU A 89 -4.43 -19.59 1.71
CA LEU A 89 -5.61 -19.20 2.46
C LEU A 89 -6.88 -19.09 1.60
N ASP A 90 -6.75 -19.04 0.26
CA ASP A 90 -7.86 -18.87 -0.68
C ASP A 90 -7.81 -19.94 -1.80
N GLN A 91 -8.32 -21.14 -1.49
CA GLN A 91 -8.25 -22.34 -2.33
C GLN A 91 -8.94 -22.24 -3.71
N ARG A 92 -9.60 -21.12 -4.05
CA ARG A 92 -10.49 -21.03 -5.23
C ARG A 92 -9.91 -20.32 -6.46
N ARG A 93 -8.71 -19.74 -6.39
CA ARG A 93 -8.12 -19.00 -7.53
C ARG A 93 -6.84 -19.68 -8.03
N LEU A 94 -6.93 -20.24 -9.24
CA LEU A 94 -5.76 -20.65 -10.02
C LEU A 94 -4.82 -19.44 -10.17
N VAL A 95 -3.59 -19.58 -9.70
CA VAL A 95 -2.56 -18.55 -9.79
C VAL A 95 -2.21 -18.35 -11.27
N SER A 96 -2.75 -17.30 -11.88
CA SER A 96 -2.18 -16.80 -13.12
C SER A 96 -0.97 -15.94 -12.74
N ASP A 97 0.24 -16.44 -13.01
CA ASP A 97 1.48 -15.70 -12.74
C ASP A 97 1.62 -14.54 -13.73
N PHE A 98 0.99 -13.42 -13.42
CA PHE A 98 1.14 -12.17 -14.16
C PHE A 98 2.47 -11.45 -13.87
N GLY A 99 3.29 -11.95 -12.93
CA GLY A 99 4.49 -11.27 -12.44
C GLY A 99 5.46 -10.88 -13.55
N ASN A 100 5.76 -11.82 -14.47
CA ASN A 100 6.65 -11.54 -15.61
C ASN A 100 6.11 -10.43 -16.52
N ALA A 101 4.81 -10.46 -16.84
CA ALA A 101 4.18 -9.47 -17.70
C ALA A 101 4.13 -8.10 -17.01
N CYS A 102 3.73 -8.07 -15.74
CA CYS A 102 3.66 -6.86 -14.93
C CYS A 102 5.03 -6.23 -14.68
N MET A 103 6.08 -7.04 -14.50
CA MET A 103 7.45 -6.54 -14.40
C MET A 103 7.86 -5.83 -15.69
N LYS A 104 7.61 -6.45 -16.86
CA LYS A 104 7.87 -5.81 -18.16
C LYS A 104 7.10 -4.51 -18.33
N THR A 105 5.83 -4.48 -17.91
CA THR A 105 5.02 -3.25 -17.91
C THR A 105 5.65 -2.18 -17.03
N ALA A 106 6.00 -2.50 -15.79
CA ALA A 106 6.63 -1.56 -14.85
C ALA A 106 7.97 -1.03 -15.39
N GLU A 107 8.78 -1.88 -16.01
CA GLU A 107 10.04 -1.51 -16.66
C GLU A 107 9.85 -0.68 -17.94
N ALA A 108 8.75 -0.85 -18.66
CA ALA A 108 8.48 -0.11 -19.89
C ALA A 108 7.96 1.32 -19.63
N THR A 109 7.53 1.64 -18.41
CA THR A 109 7.00 2.97 -18.10
C THR A 109 8.09 4.06 -18.09
N GLN A 110 7.71 5.31 -18.41
CA GLN A 110 8.61 6.47 -18.38
C GLN A 110 9.14 6.81 -16.97
N HIS A 111 8.59 6.16 -15.94
CA HIS A 111 8.94 6.38 -14.54
C HIS A 111 10.06 5.46 -14.05
N LYS A 112 10.97 5.00 -14.93
CA LYS A 112 12.07 4.08 -14.57
C LYS A 112 12.91 4.53 -13.35
N GLN A 113 13.07 5.83 -13.16
CA GLN A 113 13.83 6.41 -12.05
C GLN A 113 12.99 6.70 -10.80
N ASP A 114 11.66 6.75 -10.92
CA ASP A 114 10.75 6.97 -9.80
C ASP A 114 10.29 5.60 -9.27
N VAL A 115 10.99 5.15 -8.23
CA VAL A 115 10.77 3.82 -7.62
C VAL A 115 9.36 3.69 -7.03
N CYS A 116 8.75 4.78 -6.57
CA CYS A 116 7.39 4.78 -6.04
C CYS A 116 6.37 4.53 -7.16
N LYS A 117 6.48 5.26 -8.28
CA LYS A 117 5.59 5.05 -9.44
C LYS A 117 5.79 3.68 -10.07
N LYS A 118 7.04 3.22 -10.19
CA LYS A 118 7.34 1.87 -10.70
C LYS A 118 6.69 0.79 -9.83
N ALA A 119 6.79 0.93 -8.51
CA ALA A 119 6.14 0.04 -7.55
C ALA A 119 4.61 0.04 -7.70
N LYS A 120 3.99 1.22 -7.86
CA LYS A 120 2.55 1.31 -8.10
C LYS A 120 2.12 0.62 -9.39
N VAL A 121 2.82 0.85 -10.51
CA VAL A 121 2.50 0.18 -11.78
C VAL A 121 2.57 -1.34 -11.64
N PHE A 122 3.59 -1.86 -10.96
CA PHE A 122 3.71 -3.29 -10.71
C PHE A 122 2.58 -3.82 -9.82
N ASN A 123 2.28 -3.10 -8.73
CA ASN A 123 1.20 -3.46 -7.81
C ASN A 123 -0.17 -3.46 -8.49
N ASP A 124 -0.48 -2.42 -9.26
CA ASP A 124 -1.77 -2.27 -9.92
C ASP A 124 -1.97 -3.35 -10.98
N CYS A 125 -0.91 -3.74 -11.69
CA CYS A 125 -0.95 -4.85 -12.65
C CYS A 125 -1.11 -6.22 -11.99
N THR A 126 -0.46 -6.43 -10.83
CA THR A 126 -0.52 -7.72 -10.12
C THR A 126 -1.71 -7.83 -9.17
N HIS A 127 -2.38 -6.72 -8.87
CA HIS A 127 -3.41 -6.57 -7.85
C HIS A 127 -2.98 -7.09 -6.47
N LEU A 128 -1.69 -6.98 -6.14
CA LEU A 128 -1.15 -7.60 -4.93
C LEU A 128 -1.64 -6.91 -3.65
N TYR A 129 -1.64 -5.58 -3.64
CA TYR A 129 -2.13 -4.79 -2.52
C TYR A 129 -3.11 -3.72 -3.00
N LYS A 130 -4.05 -3.39 -2.13
CA LYS A 130 -4.88 -2.19 -2.27
C LYS A 130 -4.74 -1.41 -0.99
N ILE A 131 -4.51 -0.12 -1.11
CA ILE A 131 -4.54 0.80 0.03
C ILE A 131 -5.96 1.36 0.09
N VAL A 132 -6.58 1.24 1.25
CA VAL A 132 -7.84 1.93 1.55
C VAL A 132 -7.50 3.00 2.57
N LEU A 133 -7.57 4.26 2.16
CA LEU A 133 -7.47 5.39 3.06
C LEU A 133 -8.89 5.73 3.51
N LYS A 134 -9.15 5.77 4.82
CA LYS A 134 -10.43 6.16 5.42
C LYS A 134 -10.19 7.20 6.49
#